data_AF-A0A7S2FMH6-F1
#
_entry.id   AF-A0A7S2FMH6-F1
#
_cell.length_a   1.000
_cell.length_b   1.000
_cell.length_c   1.000
_cell.angle_alpha   90.00
_cell.angle_beta   90.00
_cell.angle_gamma   90.00
#
_symmetry.space_group_name_H-M   'P 1'
#
loop_
_entity.id
_entity.type
_entity.pdbx_description
1 polymer ?
#
loop_
_entity_poly.entity_id
_entity_poly.type
_entity_poly.pdbx_seq_one_letter_code
_entity_poly.pdbx_strand_id
1 'polypeptide(L)'
;PDRAFTKRLATHYKRYREFEAEIIFVNVGGGRDEESFDSYFETMPWPALPFEKSDLGRELWARYEQSSSSTLPHVTVVDPKSGDVVVEYANQCIDEHNWNAEWRAGDHLPWEPKNWLQKQGDRVV
;
A
#
# COMPACT_ATOMS: atom_id res chain seq x y z
N PRO A 1 -2.54 13.28 -5.83
CA PRO A 1 -2.13 11.89 -6.07
C PRO A 1 -0.85 11.85 -6.90
N ASP A 2 0.12 11.04 -6.49
CA ASP A 2 1.34 10.82 -7.25
C ASP A 2 1.07 9.78 -8.35
N ARG A 3 0.87 10.26 -9.58
CA ARG A 3 0.62 9.40 -10.75
C ARG A 3 1.85 8.56 -11.12
N ALA A 4 3.06 9.01 -10.76
CA ALA A 4 4.27 8.24 -11.04
C ALA A 4 4.36 7.02 -10.11
N PHE A 5 4.07 7.21 -8.82
CA PHE A 5 3.95 6.12 -7.85
C PHE A 5 2.90 5.09 -8.29
N THR A 6 1.70 5.54 -8.66
CA THR A 6 0.63 4.63 -9.13
C THR A 6 1.06 3.80 -10.33
N LYS A 7 1.75 4.38 -11.31
CA LYS A 7 2.24 3.64 -12.48
C LYS A 7 3.27 2.57 -12.09
N ARG A 8 4.17 2.88 -11.15
CA ARG A 8 5.14 1.89 -10.62
C ARG A 8 4.40 0.75 -9.93
N LEU A 9 3.48 1.09 -9.03
CA LEU A 9 2.68 0.10 -8.30
C LEU A 9 1.84 -0.78 -9.25
N ALA A 10 1.22 -0.19 -10.28
CA ALA A 10 0.46 -0.90 -11.31
C ALA A 10 1.32 -1.87 -12.12
N THR A 11 2.58 -1.52 -12.40
CA THR A 11 3.53 -2.39 -13.10
C THR A 11 3.80 -3.69 -12.33
N HIS A 12 3.73 -3.64 -11.00
CA HIS A 12 4.03 -4.78 -10.12
C HIS A 12 2.78 -5.50 -9.61
N TYR A 13 1.60 -4.93 -9.80
CA TYR A 13 0.34 -5.48 -9.29
C TYR A 13 0.07 -6.92 -9.72
N LYS A 14 0.33 -7.28 -10.99
CA LYS A 14 0.17 -8.67 -11.44
C LYS A 14 1.01 -9.65 -10.60
N ARG A 15 2.20 -9.23 -10.18
CA ARG A 15 3.11 -10.05 -9.37
C ARG A 15 2.60 -10.15 -7.93
N TYR A 16 2.05 -9.08 -7.37
CA TYR A 16 1.45 -9.14 -6.02
C TYR A 16 0.31 -10.15 -5.93
N ARG A 17 -0.51 -10.24 -6.98
CA ARG A 17 -1.59 -11.21 -7.05
C ARG A 17 -1.13 -12.66 -7.05
N GLU A 18 0.11 -12.95 -7.46
CA GLU A 18 0.69 -14.31 -7.38
C GLU A 18 0.93 -14.75 -5.93
N PHE A 19 1.04 -13.81 -4.99
CA PHE A 19 1.18 -14.06 -3.56
C PHE A 19 -0.14 -13.90 -2.79
N GLU A 20 -1.28 -14.00 -3.48
CA GLU A 20 -2.61 -13.79 -2.90
C GLU A 20 -2.81 -12.41 -2.24
N ALA A 21 -1.98 -11.42 -2.62
CA ALA A 21 -2.11 -10.04 -2.16
C ALA A 21 -2.99 -9.22 -3.09
N GLU A 22 -3.85 -8.39 -2.50
CA GLU A 22 -4.79 -7.51 -3.20
C GLU A 22 -4.55 -6.05 -2.80
N ILE A 23 -4.64 -5.14 -3.77
CA ILE A 23 -4.54 -3.71 -3.52
C ILE A 23 -5.94 -3.13 -3.60
N ILE A 24 -6.30 -2.25 -2.67
CA ILE A 24 -7.56 -1.52 -2.73
C ILE A 24 -7.25 -0.04 -2.68
N PHE A 25 -7.66 0.70 -3.71
CA PHE A 25 -7.57 2.15 -3.71
C PHE A 25 -8.65 2.74 -2.79
N VAL A 26 -8.23 3.54 -1.81
CA VAL A 26 -9.13 4.18 -0.85
C VAL A 26 -9.04 5.69 -1.00
N ASN A 27 -10.19 6.33 -1.24
CA ASN A 27 -10.32 7.77 -1.13
C ASN A 27 -10.59 8.14 0.32
N VAL A 28 -9.68 8.92 0.92
CA VAL A 28 -9.74 9.34 2.34
C VAL A 28 -10.41 10.71 2.54
N GLY A 29 -11.02 11.25 1.48
CA GLY A 29 -11.60 12.59 1.46
C GLY A 29 -10.54 13.69 1.33
N GLY A 30 -10.98 14.88 0.95
CA GLY A 30 -10.08 16.04 0.74
C GLY A 30 -10.50 17.01 -0.37
N GLY A 31 -11.80 17.03 -0.73
CA GLY A 31 -12.34 18.03 -1.67
C GLY A 31 -12.18 17.73 -3.15
N ARG A 32 -11.92 16.47 -3.55
CA ARG A 32 -12.03 16.04 -4.95
C ARG A 32 -13.44 15.55 -5.23
N ASP A 33 -13.98 15.94 -6.37
CA ASP A 33 -15.23 15.40 -6.91
C ASP A 33 -15.07 13.96 -7.40
N GLU A 34 -16.21 13.33 -7.67
CA GLU A 34 -16.32 11.96 -8.18
C GLU A 34 -15.63 11.81 -9.55
N GLU A 35 -15.77 12.80 -10.44
CA GLU A 35 -15.12 12.80 -11.77
C GLU A 35 -13.59 12.71 -11.66
N SER A 36 -12.99 13.46 -10.73
CA SER A 36 -11.55 13.41 -10.46
C SER A 36 -11.12 12.06 -9.86
N PHE A 37 -11.98 11.40 -9.10
CA PHE A 37 -11.74 10.08 -8.55
C PHE A 37 -11.76 9.04 -9.68
N ASP A 38 -12.80 9.04 -10.50
CA ASP A 38 -12.98 8.09 -11.60
C ASP A 38 -11.85 8.19 -12.62
N SER A 39 -11.52 9.41 -13.07
CA SER A 39 -10.42 9.65 -14.02
C SER A 39 -9.07 9.14 -13.51
N TYR A 40 -8.85 9.16 -12.19
CA TYR A 40 -7.62 8.62 -11.63
C TYR A 40 -7.70 7.10 -11.44
N PHE A 41 -8.85 6.60 -11.01
CA PHE A 41 -9.11 5.17 -10.85
C PHE A 41 -8.97 4.40 -12.16
N GLU A 42 -9.36 4.98 -13.30
CA GLU A 42 -9.17 4.39 -14.64
C GLU A 42 -7.71 4.03 -14.96
N THR A 43 -6.75 4.65 -14.26
CA THR A 43 -5.32 4.38 -14.43
C THR A 43 -4.82 3.20 -13.60
N MET A 44 -5.68 2.58 -12.78
CA MET A 44 -5.34 1.55 -11.80
C MET A 44 -5.89 0.18 -12.22
N PRO A 45 -5.11 -0.90 -12.09
CA PRO A 45 -5.55 -2.25 -12.42
C PRO A 45 -6.26 -3.00 -11.28
N TRP A 46 -6.33 -2.39 -10.09
CA TRP A 46 -6.90 -2.96 -8.86
C TRP A 46 -8.24 -2.31 -8.51
N PRO A 47 -9.08 -2.94 -7.66
CA PRO A 47 -10.35 -2.36 -7.23
C PRO A 47 -10.17 -1.11 -6.35
N ALA A 48 -11.23 -0.32 -6.25
CA ALA A 48 -11.32 0.80 -5.32
C ALA A 48 -12.50 0.65 -4.36
N LEU A 49 -12.37 1.27 -3.19
CA LEU A 49 -13.52 1.57 -2.35
C LEU A 49 -14.39 2.61 -3.08
N PRO A 50 -15.70 2.37 -3.28
CA PRO A 50 -16.59 3.31 -3.96
C PRO A 50 -16.52 4.71 -3.36
N PHE A 51 -16.63 5.73 -4.20
CA PHE A 51 -16.48 7.13 -3.82
C PHE A 51 -17.46 7.53 -2.69
N GLU A 52 -18.68 7.01 -2.74
CA GLU A 52 -19.74 7.25 -1.77
C GLU A 52 -19.41 6.72 -0.37
N LYS A 53 -18.46 5.78 -0.28
CA LYS A 53 -17.96 5.24 0.99
C LYS A 53 -16.74 6.01 1.52
N SER A 54 -16.60 7.29 1.17
CA SER A 54 -15.52 8.15 1.64
C SER A 54 -15.44 8.26 3.18
N ASP A 55 -16.56 8.12 3.91
CA ASP A 55 -16.56 8.07 5.37
C ASP A 55 -15.82 6.83 5.91
N LEU A 56 -16.06 5.65 5.31
CA LEU A 56 -15.28 4.46 5.62
C LEU A 56 -13.80 4.65 5.23
N GLY A 57 -13.53 5.35 4.13
CA GLY A 57 -12.17 5.73 3.76
C GLY A 57 -11.45 6.56 4.82
N ARG A 58 -12.16 7.49 5.46
CA ARG A 58 -11.64 8.28 6.61
C ARG A 58 -11.42 7.44 7.86
N GLU A 59 -12.33 6.51 8.16
CA GLU A 59 -12.17 5.59 9.28
C GLU A 59 -10.94 4.69 9.08
N LEU A 60 -10.76 4.16 7.87
CA LEU A 60 -9.58 3.37 7.51
C LEU A 60 -8.31 4.22 7.62
N TRP A 61 -8.34 5.47 7.15
CA TRP A 61 -7.23 6.40 7.33
C TRP A 61 -6.89 6.60 8.80
N ALA A 62 -7.88 6.95 9.64
CA ALA A 62 -7.66 7.17 11.06
C ALA A 62 -7.16 5.91 11.81
N ARG A 63 -7.56 4.72 11.37
CA ARG A 63 -7.13 3.45 11.96
C ARG A 63 -5.69 3.10 11.60
N TYR A 64 -5.29 3.34 10.36
CA TYR A 64 -4.00 2.86 9.83
C TYR A 64 -2.93 3.95 9.76
N GLU A 65 -3.31 5.22 9.77
CA GLU A 65 -2.39 6.36 9.89
C GLU A 65 -2.10 6.65 11.38
N GLN A 66 -1.33 5.78 12.02
CA GLN A 66 -0.94 5.97 13.43
C GLN A 66 0.19 6.99 13.62
N SER A 67 0.77 7.50 12.52
CA SER A 67 1.97 8.32 12.51
C SER A 67 1.76 9.60 11.72
N SER A 68 2.03 10.72 12.39
CA SER A 68 1.84 12.11 11.95
C SER A 68 2.76 12.55 10.80
N SER A 69 3.43 11.62 10.13
CA SER A 69 4.35 11.87 9.01
C SER A 69 3.81 11.36 7.68
N SER A 70 2.55 10.96 7.59
CA SER A 70 2.00 10.37 6.36
C SER A 70 1.79 11.43 5.28
N THR A 71 2.72 11.47 4.33
CA THR A 71 2.54 12.18 3.05
C THR A 71 1.80 11.25 2.07
N LEU A 72 0.95 11.84 1.22
CA LEU A 72 0.37 11.10 0.09
C LEU A 72 1.42 11.01 -1.03
N PRO A 73 1.57 9.85 -1.71
CA PRO A 73 0.74 8.64 -1.60
C PRO A 73 1.07 7.78 -0.36
N HIS A 74 0.05 7.14 0.20
CA HIS A 74 0.18 6.25 1.37
C HIS A 74 -0.35 4.83 1.07
N VAL A 75 0.40 3.83 1.49
CA VAL A 75 0.14 2.39 1.35
C VAL A 75 0.47 1.74 2.69
N THR A 76 -0.53 1.06 3.24
CA THR A 76 -0.39 0.19 4.41
C THR A 76 -0.75 -1.22 4.01
N VAL A 77 0.04 -2.20 4.47
CA VAL A 77 -0.24 -3.62 4.27
C VAL A 77 -0.86 -4.17 5.54
N VAL A 78 -2.03 -4.79 5.41
CA VAL A 78 -2.78 -5.37 6.53
C VAL A 78 -2.99 -6.87 6.31
N ASP A 79 -3.06 -7.62 7.41
CA ASP A 79 -3.53 -9.00 7.35
C ASP A 79 -5.05 -9.00 7.09
N PRO A 80 -5.55 -9.71 6.06
CA PRO A 80 -6.96 -9.67 5.70
C PRO A 80 -7.88 -10.35 6.72
N LYS A 81 -7.36 -11.18 7.64
CA LYS A 81 -8.15 -11.89 8.66
C LYS A 81 -8.25 -11.10 9.96
N SER A 82 -7.13 -10.58 10.46
CA SER A 82 -7.12 -9.81 11.72
C SER A 82 -7.34 -8.31 11.51
N GLY A 83 -6.96 -7.78 10.35
CA GLY A 83 -6.92 -6.34 10.10
C GLY A 83 -5.78 -5.64 10.84
N ASP A 84 -4.75 -6.40 11.23
CA ASP A 84 -3.53 -5.85 11.83
C ASP A 84 -2.57 -5.36 10.75
N VAL A 85 -1.82 -4.31 11.05
CA VAL A 85 -0.78 -3.80 10.17
C VAL A 85 0.40 -4.77 10.15
N VAL A 86 0.73 -5.28 8.96
CA VAL A 86 1.87 -6.17 8.74
C VAL A 86 3.11 -5.36 8.38
N VAL A 87 2.94 -4.29 7.60
CA VAL A 87 4.00 -3.34 7.26
C VAL A 87 3.52 -1.91 7.37
N GLU A 88 4.21 -1.18 8.23
CA GLU A 88 4.16 0.27 8.33
C GLU A 88 5.07 0.87 7.25
N TYR A 89 4.60 1.89 6.51
CA TYR A 89 5.37 2.62 5.49
C TYR A 89 5.78 1.84 4.22
N ALA A 90 4.88 1.02 3.68
CA ALA A 90 5.14 0.31 2.42
C ALA A 90 5.53 1.25 1.25
N ASN A 91 5.15 2.54 1.31
CA ASN A 91 5.57 3.57 0.34
C ASN A 91 7.09 3.62 0.17
N GLN A 92 7.84 3.60 1.27
CA GLN A 92 9.30 3.69 1.26
C GLN A 92 9.91 2.41 0.69
N CYS A 93 9.32 1.24 0.99
CA CYS A 93 9.76 -0.01 0.38
C CYS A 93 9.54 -0.04 -1.14
N ILE A 94 8.45 0.57 -1.62
CA ILE A 94 8.13 0.69 -3.05
C ILE A 94 9.08 1.70 -3.74
N ASP A 95 9.54 2.73 -3.03
CA ASP A 95 10.37 3.80 -3.59
C ASP A 95 11.90 3.55 -3.48
N GLU A 96 12.39 3.00 -2.37
CA GLU A 96 13.83 2.83 -2.09
C GLU A 96 14.44 1.59 -2.74
N HIS A 97 13.66 0.51 -2.87
CA HIS A 97 14.12 -0.67 -3.58
C HIS A 97 13.85 -0.49 -5.06
N ASN A 98 14.89 -0.13 -5.81
CA ASN A 98 14.94 -0.18 -7.26
C ASN A 98 14.51 -1.59 -7.73
N TRP A 99 13.20 -1.78 -7.93
CA TRP A 99 12.51 -3.04 -8.28
C TRP A 99 13.05 -3.67 -9.59
N ASN A 100 13.94 -2.97 -10.29
CA ASN A 100 14.66 -3.43 -11.47
C ASN A 100 15.71 -4.53 -11.19
N ALA A 101 15.96 -4.91 -9.93
CA ALA A 101 16.72 -6.12 -9.63
C ALA A 101 15.88 -7.35 -10.01
N GLU A 102 16.37 -8.15 -10.95
CA GLU A 102 15.74 -9.38 -11.45
C GLU A 102 15.24 -10.26 -10.28
N TRP A 103 13.92 -10.30 -10.08
CA TRP A 103 13.26 -11.22 -9.15
C TRP A 103 13.51 -12.66 -9.58
N ARG A 104 13.89 -13.52 -8.64
CA ARG A 104 14.12 -14.96 -8.86
C ARG A 104 13.00 -15.75 -8.18
N ALA A 105 12.64 -16.88 -8.79
CA ALA A 105 11.70 -17.81 -8.16
C ALA A 105 12.17 -18.20 -6.75
N GLY A 106 11.37 -17.87 -5.73
CA GLY A 106 11.71 -18.05 -4.31
C GLY A 106 11.94 -16.75 -3.53
N ASP A 107 11.94 -15.59 -4.19
CA ASP A 107 12.01 -14.30 -3.51
C ASP A 107 10.68 -13.98 -2.79
N HIS A 108 10.80 -13.59 -1.52
CA HIS A 108 9.69 -13.14 -0.65
C HIS A 108 9.06 -11.84 -1.14
N LEU A 109 7.81 -11.57 -0.73
CA LEU A 109 7.22 -10.25 -0.96
C LEU A 109 8.12 -9.15 -0.36
N PRO A 110 8.22 -7.97 -1.00
CA PRO A 110 9.09 -6.89 -0.54
C PRO A 110 8.71 -6.35 0.84
N TRP A 111 7.44 -6.56 1.23
CA TRP A 111 6.86 -6.22 2.51
C TRP A 111 6.68 -7.45 3.42
N GLU A 112 7.12 -8.64 3.02
CA GLU A 112 7.38 -9.63 4.07
C GLU A 112 8.47 -9.02 4.96
N PRO A 113 8.27 -8.96 6.29
CA PRO A 113 9.30 -8.43 7.17
C PRO A 113 10.58 -9.24 6.92
N LYS A 114 11.56 -8.60 6.25
CA LYS A 114 12.86 -9.19 5.93
C LYS A 114 13.70 -9.39 7.19
N ASN A 115 13.21 -10.07 8.23
CA ASN A 115 13.94 -10.31 9.47
C ASN A 115 14.73 -9.08 9.95
N TRP A 116 14.22 -7.86 9.72
CA TRP A 116 14.97 -6.64 10.02
C TRP A 116 14.96 -6.39 11.54
N LEU A 117 13.90 -6.85 12.21
CA LEU A 117 13.82 -7.01 13.67
C LEU A 117 14.69 -8.15 14.23
N GLN A 118 15.10 -9.14 13.43
CA GLN A 118 16.00 -10.21 13.89
C GLN A 118 17.48 -9.90 13.61
N LYS A 119 17.79 -8.93 12.74
CA LYS A 119 19.17 -8.51 12.45
C LYS A 119 19.67 -7.35 13.32
N GLN A 120 18.79 -6.66 14.04
CA GLN A 120 19.22 -5.83 15.17
C GLN A 120 19.05 -6.65 16.44
N GLY A 121 20.12 -7.36 16.78
CA GLY A 121 20.18 -8.23 17.94
C GLY A 121 20.11 -7.44 19.25
N ASP A 122 18.92 -6.96 19.62
CA ASP A 122 18.64 -6.62 21.00
C ASP A 122 17.32 -7.23 21.45
N ARG A 123 17.44 -7.95 22.56
CA ARG A 123 16.38 -8.64 23.28
C ARG A 123 15.35 -7.61 23.72
N VAL A 124 14.11 -7.79 23.31
CA VAL A 124 13.00 -7.23 24.07
C VAL A 124 12.60 -8.29 25.09
N VAL A 125 13.03 -8.06 26.33
CA VAL A 125 12.44 -8.63 27.55
C VAL A 125 11.03 -8.09 27.73
#